data_AF-V9LDV6-F1
#
_entry.id   AF-V9LDV6-F1
#
_cell.length_a   1.000
_cell.length_b   1.000
_cell.length_c   1.000
_cell.angle_alpha   90.00
_cell.angle_beta   90.00
_cell.angle_gamma   90.00
#
_symmetry.space_group_name_H-M   'P 1'
#
loop_
_entity.id
_entity.type
_entity.pdbx_description
1 polymer ?
#
loop_
_entity_poly.entity_id
_entity_poly.type
_entity_poly.pdbx_seq_one_letter_code
_entity_poly.pdbx_strand_id
1 'polypeptide(L)'
;PGLTAKDLHRMFTTAPRTFSNSLELNKQMVEFLQELCVCLGGDDPNDFVKRIITKNVYILIRSTKRVKSNIEFLKESLKLTNDTILKLLQGQGADLLDLSNHYITVNFNNAAKKLRLLDCTDEEIRKFFTTYPPGLYVSSDNLSNKIDCLLEDTICIEQILKSPRVLECSVATLKSRLNKLAKVRYNFEDQGISILEYSRKRFEAKLEKLNEEL
;
A
#
# COMPACT_ATOMS: atom_id res chain seq x y z
N PRO A 1 7.92 -13.52 -21.01
CA PRO A 1 7.73 -13.79 -19.57
C PRO A 1 7.20 -15.22 -19.31
N GLY A 2 7.91 -16.00 -18.50
CA GLY A 2 7.52 -17.37 -18.10
C GLY A 2 6.34 -17.40 -17.10
N LEU A 3 5.18 -16.89 -17.52
CA LEU A 3 3.92 -16.93 -16.78
C LEU A 3 3.42 -18.37 -16.68
N THR A 4 2.82 -18.71 -15.54
CA THR A 4 2.29 -20.05 -15.28
C THR A 4 0.83 -20.17 -15.76
N ALA A 5 0.32 -21.39 -15.89
CA ALA A 5 -1.10 -21.62 -16.20
C ALA A 5 -2.03 -20.99 -15.14
N LYS A 6 -1.60 -20.93 -13.87
CA LYS A 6 -2.34 -20.26 -12.80
C LYS A 6 -2.43 -18.75 -13.02
N ASP A 7 -1.35 -18.13 -13.50
CA ASP A 7 -1.34 -16.69 -13.80
C ASP A 7 -2.29 -16.37 -14.96
N LEU A 8 -2.27 -17.20 -16.00
CA LEU A 8 -3.18 -17.07 -17.14
C LEU A 8 -4.64 -17.27 -16.74
N HIS A 9 -4.93 -18.27 -15.91
CA HIS A 9 -6.28 -18.50 -15.40
C HIS A 9 -6.78 -17.31 -14.56
N ARG A 10 -5.95 -16.78 -13.66
CA ARG A 10 -6.28 -15.57 -12.90
C ARG A 10 -6.53 -14.39 -13.83
N MET A 11 -5.67 -14.17 -14.80
CA MET A 11 -5.83 -13.09 -15.78
C MET A 11 -7.12 -13.22 -16.57
N PHE A 12 -7.51 -14.44 -16.95
CA PHE A 12 -8.76 -14.69 -17.68
C PHE A 12 -9.99 -14.39 -16.83
N THR A 13 -9.95 -14.71 -15.53
CA THR A 13 -11.10 -14.48 -14.64
C THR A 13 -11.20 -13.02 -14.16
N THR A 14 -10.08 -12.33 -13.93
CA THR A 14 -10.09 -10.96 -13.38
C THR A 14 -9.93 -9.87 -14.43
N ALA A 15 -9.15 -10.12 -15.49
CA ALA A 15 -8.83 -9.14 -16.52
C ALA A 15 -9.02 -9.75 -17.93
N PRO A 16 -10.21 -10.27 -18.29
CA PRO A 16 -10.44 -10.97 -19.54
C PRO A 16 -10.11 -10.14 -20.79
N ARG A 17 -10.23 -8.80 -20.68
CA ARG A 17 -9.88 -7.86 -21.74
C ARG A 17 -8.44 -8.00 -22.22
N THR A 18 -7.52 -8.49 -21.39
CA THR A 18 -6.13 -8.76 -21.80
C THR A 18 -6.05 -9.72 -22.99
N PHE A 19 -6.98 -10.67 -23.10
CA PHE A 19 -7.06 -11.63 -24.22
C PHE A 19 -7.79 -11.09 -25.44
N SER A 20 -8.48 -9.96 -25.32
CA SER A 20 -9.08 -9.23 -26.43
C SER A 20 -8.15 -8.17 -27.02
N ASN A 21 -7.06 -7.84 -26.32
CA ASN A 21 -6.02 -6.95 -26.86
C ASN A 21 -5.31 -7.60 -28.05
N SER A 22 -4.82 -6.78 -28.97
CA SER A 22 -3.88 -7.27 -29.98
C SER A 22 -2.61 -7.77 -29.30
N LEU A 23 -1.95 -8.75 -29.91
CA LEU A 23 -0.64 -9.24 -29.46
C LEU A 23 0.35 -8.08 -29.30
N GLU A 24 0.33 -7.15 -30.25
CA GLU A 24 1.19 -5.98 -30.27
C GLU A 24 0.99 -5.08 -29.06
N LEU A 25 -0.27 -4.82 -28.66
CA LEU A 25 -0.56 -3.99 -27.50
C LEU A 25 -0.04 -4.64 -26.20
N ASN A 26 -0.18 -5.96 -26.08
CA ASN A 26 0.36 -6.70 -24.94
C ASN A 26 1.90 -6.70 -24.94
N LYS A 27 2.55 -6.82 -26.11
CA LYS A 27 4.01 -6.73 -26.26
C LYS A 27 4.53 -5.35 -25.85
N GLN A 28 3.90 -4.28 -26.31
CA GLN A 28 4.29 -2.91 -25.97
C GLN A 28 4.33 -2.67 -24.46
N MET A 29 3.35 -3.17 -23.70
CA MET A 29 3.39 -3.06 -22.24
C MET A 29 4.51 -3.90 -21.63
N VAL A 30 4.73 -5.13 -22.12
CA VAL A 30 5.82 -5.99 -21.64
C VAL A 30 7.19 -5.37 -21.89
N GLU A 31 7.44 -4.88 -23.10
CA GLU A 31 8.68 -4.21 -23.50
C GLU A 31 8.90 -2.93 -22.66
N PHE A 32 7.85 -2.11 -22.50
CA PHE A 32 7.90 -0.93 -21.64
C PHE A 32 8.29 -1.28 -20.19
N LEU A 33 7.74 -2.35 -19.62
CA LEU A 33 8.09 -2.77 -18.26
C LEU A 33 9.51 -3.35 -18.17
N GLN A 34 10.01 -4.01 -19.22
CA GLN A 34 11.39 -4.48 -19.29
C GLN A 34 12.35 -3.29 -19.33
N GLU A 35 12.09 -2.31 -20.20
CA GLU A 35 12.87 -1.06 -20.27
C GLU A 35 12.83 -0.31 -18.94
N LEU A 36 11.66 -0.24 -18.30
CA LEU A 36 11.50 0.38 -16.99
C LEU A 36 12.39 -0.31 -15.94
N CYS A 37 12.49 -1.64 -15.94
CA CYS A 37 13.37 -2.38 -15.04
C CYS A 37 14.83 -1.93 -15.21
N VAL A 38 15.31 -1.91 -16.45
CA VAL A 38 16.69 -1.51 -16.79
C VAL A 38 16.96 -0.05 -16.42
N CYS A 39 16.03 0.86 -16.74
CA CYS A 39 16.14 2.28 -16.41
C CYS A 39 16.18 2.55 -14.90
N LEU A 40 15.60 1.67 -14.10
CA LEU A 40 15.65 1.73 -12.64
C LEU A 40 16.84 0.96 -12.06
N GLY A 41 17.70 0.35 -12.88
CA GLY A 41 18.89 -0.39 -12.44
C GLY A 41 18.63 -1.83 -12.02
N GLY A 42 17.55 -2.45 -12.50
CA GLY A 42 17.24 -3.86 -12.22
C GLY A 42 17.96 -4.84 -13.15
N ASP A 43 18.40 -5.96 -12.58
CA ASP A 43 19.24 -6.94 -13.29
C ASP A 43 18.46 -7.99 -14.11
N ASP A 44 17.19 -8.24 -13.76
CA ASP A 44 16.35 -9.22 -14.45
C ASP A 44 15.01 -8.61 -14.90
N PRO A 45 14.96 -8.03 -16.12
CA PRO A 45 13.73 -7.48 -16.69
C PRO A 45 12.60 -8.52 -16.85
N ASN A 46 12.93 -9.79 -17.11
CA ASN A 46 11.92 -10.81 -17.35
C ASN A 46 11.24 -11.25 -16.05
N ASP A 47 12.01 -11.44 -14.99
CA ASP A 47 11.48 -11.72 -13.65
C ASP A 47 10.72 -10.51 -13.10
N PHE A 48 11.21 -9.29 -13.32
CA PHE A 48 10.51 -8.05 -12.95
C PHE A 48 9.10 -7.98 -13.57
N VAL A 49 9.00 -8.16 -14.89
CA VAL A 49 7.70 -8.19 -15.57
C VAL A 49 6.81 -9.29 -15.03
N LYS A 50 7.35 -10.49 -14.83
CA LYS A 50 6.59 -11.62 -14.26
C LYS A 50 6.02 -11.26 -12.89
N ARG A 51 6.82 -10.68 -11.99
CA ARG A 51 6.37 -10.29 -10.65
C ARG A 51 5.26 -9.24 -10.70
N ILE A 52 5.41 -8.22 -11.54
CA ILE A 52 4.38 -7.19 -11.72
C ILE A 52 3.08 -7.81 -12.21
N ILE A 53 3.09 -8.59 -13.30
CA ILE A 53 1.88 -9.22 -13.85
C ILE A 53 1.22 -10.16 -12.83
N THR A 54 2.05 -10.91 -12.08
CA THR A 54 1.56 -11.84 -11.06
C THR A 54 0.86 -11.11 -9.90
N LYS A 55 1.33 -9.91 -9.54
CA LYS A 55 0.69 -9.09 -8.49
C LYS A 55 -0.52 -8.33 -9.05
N ASN A 56 -0.27 -7.54 -10.08
CA ASN A 56 -1.25 -6.72 -10.78
C ASN A 56 -1.55 -7.30 -12.17
N VAL A 57 -2.68 -8.01 -12.26
CA VAL A 57 -3.22 -8.63 -13.48
C VAL A 57 -3.81 -7.64 -14.47
N TYR A 58 -4.12 -6.42 -14.05
CA TYR A 58 -4.71 -5.39 -14.91
C TYR A 58 -3.65 -4.58 -15.65
N ILE A 59 -2.36 -4.72 -15.32
CA ILE A 59 -1.29 -3.92 -15.91
C ILE A 59 -1.30 -3.97 -17.45
N LEU A 60 -1.60 -5.12 -18.05
CA LEU A 60 -1.64 -5.32 -19.50
C LEU A 60 -2.82 -4.63 -20.20
N ILE A 61 -3.83 -4.19 -19.45
CA ILE A 61 -4.96 -3.40 -19.98
C ILE A 61 -4.87 -1.93 -19.57
N ARG A 62 -3.72 -1.48 -19.04
CA ARG A 62 -3.40 -0.07 -18.79
C ARG A 62 -2.60 0.50 -19.95
N SER A 63 -2.57 1.82 -20.05
CA SER A 63 -1.68 2.51 -20.98
C SER A 63 -0.29 2.69 -20.37
N THR A 64 0.75 2.56 -21.17
CA THR A 64 2.14 2.85 -20.77
C THR A 64 2.29 4.28 -20.25
N LYS A 65 1.55 5.23 -20.84
CA LYS A 65 1.45 6.63 -20.36
C LYS A 65 1.02 6.69 -18.89
N ARG A 66 -0.02 5.93 -18.49
CA ARG A 66 -0.49 5.91 -17.11
C ARG A 66 0.57 5.36 -16.17
N VAL A 67 1.16 4.21 -16.53
CA VAL A 67 2.21 3.58 -15.73
C VAL A 67 3.39 4.54 -15.56
N LYS A 68 3.85 5.16 -16.65
CA LYS A 68 4.93 6.16 -16.63
C LYS A 68 4.61 7.33 -15.70
N SER A 69 3.42 7.94 -15.81
CA SER A 69 3.02 9.04 -14.92
C SER A 69 3.01 8.65 -13.44
N ASN A 70 2.64 7.41 -13.11
CA ASN A 70 2.65 6.93 -11.72
C ASN A 70 4.09 6.72 -11.23
N ILE A 71 5.02 6.31 -12.09
CA ILE A 71 6.46 6.25 -11.75
C ILE A 71 7.03 7.65 -11.52
N GLU A 72 6.71 8.62 -12.38
CA GLU A 72 7.17 10.00 -12.17
C GLU A 72 6.60 10.59 -10.88
N PHE A 73 5.34 10.30 -10.53
CA PHE A 73 4.79 10.66 -9.21
C PHE A 73 5.64 10.10 -8.05
N LEU A 74 6.05 8.83 -8.10
CA LEU A 74 6.90 8.23 -7.08
C LEU A 74 8.27 8.91 -6.98
N LYS A 75 8.85 9.31 -8.11
CA LYS A 75 10.14 10.01 -8.17
C LYS A 75 10.05 11.44 -7.67
N GLU A 76 9.07 12.20 -8.15
CA GLU A 76 8.97 13.64 -7.91
C GLU A 76 8.30 13.96 -6.58
N SER A 77 7.17 13.31 -6.28
CA SER A 77 6.36 13.62 -5.08
C SER A 77 6.88 12.91 -3.84
N LEU A 78 7.28 11.64 -3.97
CA LEU A 78 7.81 10.85 -2.85
C LEU A 78 9.35 10.84 -2.77
N LYS A 79 10.05 11.39 -3.77
CA LYS A 79 11.52 11.45 -3.80
C LYS A 79 12.18 10.07 -3.62
N LEU A 80 11.55 9.02 -4.16
CA LEU A 80 12.05 7.65 -4.02
C LEU A 80 13.26 7.41 -4.92
N THR A 81 14.22 6.64 -4.41
CA THR A 81 15.33 6.13 -5.21
C THR A 81 14.84 5.05 -6.18
N ASN A 82 15.57 4.84 -7.27
CA ASN A 82 15.22 3.83 -8.26
C ASN A 82 15.09 2.42 -7.63
N ASP A 83 16.02 2.03 -6.75
CA ASP A 83 15.97 0.77 -6.01
C ASP A 83 14.70 0.61 -5.16
N THR A 84 14.28 1.70 -4.51
CA THR A 84 13.06 1.70 -3.69
C THR A 84 11.82 1.55 -4.57
N ILE A 85 11.80 2.21 -5.72
CA ILE A 85 10.73 2.07 -6.72
C ILE A 85 10.68 0.63 -7.22
N LEU A 86 11.80 0.02 -7.62
CA LEU A 86 11.84 -1.37 -8.06
C LEU A 86 11.20 -2.33 -7.04
N LYS A 87 11.65 -2.25 -5.78
CA LYS A 87 11.13 -3.09 -4.69
C LYS A 87 9.64 -2.84 -4.44
N LEU A 88 9.22 -1.58 -4.50
CA LEU A 88 7.82 -1.18 -4.31
C LEU A 88 6.91 -1.77 -5.39
N LEU A 89 7.30 -1.67 -6.67
CA LEU A 89 6.52 -2.16 -7.80
C LEU A 89 6.42 -3.68 -7.86
N GLN A 90 7.45 -4.40 -7.40
CA GLN A 90 7.41 -5.86 -7.27
C GLN A 90 6.59 -6.34 -6.05
N GLY A 91 6.21 -5.43 -5.16
CA GLY A 91 5.52 -5.70 -3.89
C GLY A 91 4.14 -5.07 -3.79
N GLN A 92 3.91 -4.31 -2.72
CA GLN A 92 2.61 -3.71 -2.37
C GLN A 92 2.23 -2.49 -3.25
N GLY A 93 3.18 -1.98 -4.04
CA GLY A 93 2.96 -0.86 -4.95
C GLY A 93 2.58 -1.27 -6.37
N ALA A 94 2.49 -2.57 -6.68
CA ALA A 94 2.10 -3.03 -8.01
C ALA A 94 0.72 -2.49 -8.44
N ASP A 95 -0.21 -2.42 -7.49
CA ASP A 95 -1.57 -1.94 -7.72
C ASP A 95 -1.63 -0.42 -7.96
N LEU A 96 -0.60 0.33 -7.54
CA LEU A 96 -0.47 1.76 -7.84
C LEU A 96 -0.44 2.00 -9.35
N LEU A 97 0.13 1.08 -10.13
CA LEU A 97 0.28 1.22 -11.58
C LEU A 97 -1.07 1.21 -12.33
N ASP A 98 -2.13 0.71 -11.70
CA ASP A 98 -3.47 0.67 -12.28
C ASP A 98 -4.24 1.98 -12.18
N LEU A 99 -3.92 2.76 -11.15
CA LEU A 99 -4.70 3.93 -10.77
C LEU A 99 -4.44 5.08 -11.74
N SER A 100 -5.42 5.97 -11.86
CA SER A 100 -5.18 7.22 -12.57
C SER A 100 -4.20 8.08 -11.77
N ASN A 101 -3.24 8.68 -12.47
CA ASN A 101 -2.28 9.58 -11.84
C ASN A 101 -2.97 10.72 -11.09
N HIS A 102 -4.03 11.30 -11.67
CA HIS A 102 -4.83 12.33 -11.02
C HIS A 102 -5.39 11.88 -9.66
N TYR A 103 -5.91 10.66 -9.57
CA TYR A 103 -6.42 10.12 -8.32
C TYR A 103 -5.32 10.01 -7.27
N ILE A 104 -4.17 9.41 -7.61
CA ILE A 104 -3.04 9.27 -6.67
C ILE A 104 -2.58 10.64 -6.18
N THR A 105 -2.39 11.60 -7.08
CA THR A 105 -1.89 12.94 -6.74
C THR A 105 -2.85 13.69 -5.83
N VAL A 106 -4.16 13.70 -6.15
CA VAL A 106 -5.18 14.35 -5.30
C VAL A 106 -5.25 13.67 -3.94
N ASN A 107 -5.26 12.33 -3.92
CA ASN A 107 -5.37 11.55 -2.70
C ASN A 107 -4.16 11.77 -1.78
N PHE A 108 -2.95 11.72 -2.33
CA PHE A 108 -1.72 12.04 -1.62
C PHE A 108 -1.74 13.46 -1.06
N ASN A 109 -2.12 14.46 -1.86
CA ASN A 109 -2.17 15.84 -1.41
C ASN A 109 -3.15 16.06 -0.26
N ASN A 110 -4.32 15.42 -0.31
CA ASN A 110 -5.32 15.50 0.75
C ASN A 110 -4.84 14.82 2.04
N ALA A 111 -4.28 13.63 1.92
CA ALA A 111 -3.73 12.90 3.07
C ALA A 111 -2.50 13.61 3.68
N ALA A 112 -1.61 14.15 2.85
CA ALA A 112 -0.49 14.96 3.28
C ALA A 112 -0.95 16.22 4.03
N LYS A 113 -2.00 16.91 3.55
CA LYS A 113 -2.60 18.03 4.29
C LYS A 113 -3.06 17.61 5.68
N LYS A 114 -3.77 16.48 5.80
CA LYS A 114 -4.21 15.96 7.11
C LYS A 114 -3.02 15.68 8.04
N LEU A 115 -1.96 15.05 7.54
CA LEU A 115 -0.77 14.77 8.33
C LEU A 115 -0.02 16.05 8.76
N ARG A 116 0.03 17.08 7.89
CA ARG A 116 0.60 18.38 8.26
C ARG A 116 -0.21 19.10 9.34
N LEU A 117 -1.53 18.92 9.38
CA LEU A 117 -2.38 19.43 10.48
C LEU A 117 -2.11 18.71 11.81
N LEU A 118 -1.43 17.55 11.77
CA LEU A 118 -0.96 16.79 12.92
C LEU A 118 0.56 17.00 13.13
N ASP A 119 1.09 18.13 12.68
CA ASP A 119 2.49 18.55 12.82
C ASP A 119 3.53 17.59 12.21
N CYS A 120 3.14 16.73 11.28
CA CYS A 120 4.09 15.87 10.57
C CYS A 120 4.92 16.67 9.54
N THR A 121 6.22 16.44 9.54
CA THR A 121 7.15 16.99 8.54
C THR A 121 6.97 16.34 7.16
N ASP A 122 7.40 17.01 6.10
CA ASP A 122 7.33 16.45 4.75
C ASP A 122 8.18 15.17 4.61
N GLU A 123 9.29 15.06 5.35
CA GLU A 123 10.13 13.86 5.45
C GLU A 123 9.36 12.68 6.04
N GLU A 124 8.63 12.90 7.14
CA GLU A 124 7.81 11.88 7.80
C GLU A 124 6.66 11.44 6.92
N ILE A 125 5.99 12.38 6.24
CA ILE A 125 4.92 12.08 5.30
C ILE A 125 5.43 11.21 4.15
N ARG A 126 6.57 11.56 3.54
CA ARG A 126 7.18 10.73 2.48
C ARG A 126 7.54 9.34 3.00
N LYS A 127 8.16 9.26 4.18
CA LYS A 127 8.51 7.97 4.82
C LYS A 127 7.28 7.12 5.12
N PHE A 128 6.19 7.74 5.57
CA PHE A 128 4.91 7.09 5.85
C PHE A 128 4.35 6.40 4.60
N PHE A 129 4.20 7.12 3.49
CA PHE A 129 3.67 6.54 2.25
C PHE A 129 4.62 5.54 1.57
N THR A 130 5.92 5.66 1.82
CA THR A 130 6.91 4.68 1.37
C THR A 130 6.79 3.36 2.13
N THR A 131 6.57 3.44 3.45
CA THR A 131 6.45 2.27 4.34
C THR A 131 5.06 1.64 4.25
N TYR A 132 4.04 2.46 3.95
CA TYR A 132 2.66 2.05 3.80
C TYR A 132 2.07 2.55 2.45
N PRO A 133 2.47 1.91 1.33
CA PRO A 133 1.93 2.23 0.01
C PRO A 133 0.39 2.18 -0.11
N PRO A 134 -0.34 1.32 0.62
CA PRO A 134 -1.80 1.35 0.59
C PRO A 134 -2.42 2.71 0.96
N GLY A 135 -1.71 3.52 1.74
CA GLY A 135 -2.13 4.90 2.02
C GLY A 135 -2.26 5.77 0.77
N LEU A 136 -1.56 5.46 -0.32
CA LEU A 136 -1.63 6.22 -1.58
C LEU A 136 -2.91 5.96 -2.37
N TYR A 137 -3.59 4.83 -2.12
CA TYR A 137 -4.73 4.41 -2.93
C TYR A 137 -6.02 4.12 -2.15
N VAL A 138 -5.96 3.98 -0.83
CA VAL A 138 -7.13 4.17 0.04
C VAL A 138 -7.56 5.63 -0.04
N SER A 139 -8.87 5.89 -0.11
CA SER A 139 -9.37 7.28 -0.19
C SER A 139 -8.92 8.12 1.00
N SER A 140 -8.68 9.41 0.78
CA SER A 140 -8.19 10.34 1.79
C SER A 140 -9.10 10.41 3.00
N ASP A 141 -10.42 10.31 2.78
CA ASP A 141 -11.42 10.31 3.85
C ASP A 141 -11.33 9.03 4.69
N ASN A 142 -11.13 7.87 4.05
CA ASN A 142 -10.99 6.61 4.75
C ASN A 142 -9.69 6.58 5.57
N LEU A 143 -8.58 7.06 4.98
CA LEU A 143 -7.32 7.20 5.70
C LEU A 143 -7.45 8.18 6.89
N SER A 144 -8.08 9.33 6.68
CA SER A 144 -8.30 10.32 7.74
C SER A 144 -9.17 9.77 8.86
N ASN A 145 -10.29 9.11 8.53
CA ASN A 145 -11.18 8.48 9.51
C ASN A 145 -10.46 7.39 10.34
N LYS A 146 -9.52 6.65 9.73
CA LYS A 146 -8.71 5.66 10.45
C LYS A 146 -7.71 6.31 11.40
N ILE A 147 -7.07 7.40 10.98
CA ILE A 147 -6.16 8.18 11.83
C ILE A 147 -6.94 8.78 13.00
N ASP A 148 -8.07 9.45 12.71
CA ASP A 148 -8.90 10.09 13.74
C ASP A 148 -9.42 9.08 14.77
N CYS A 149 -9.84 7.90 14.32
CA CYS A 149 -10.23 6.80 15.20
C CYS A 149 -9.11 6.36 16.17
N LEU A 150 -7.84 6.46 15.78
CA LEU A 150 -6.72 6.10 16.67
C LEU A 150 -6.41 7.25 17.63
N LEU A 151 -6.42 8.49 17.13
CA LEU A 151 -6.16 9.69 17.92
C LEU A 151 -7.23 9.90 19.02
N GLU A 152 -8.49 9.54 18.76
CA GLU A 152 -9.58 9.56 19.75
C GLU A 152 -9.28 8.72 21.01
N ASP A 153 -8.55 7.61 20.86
CA ASP A 153 -8.22 6.66 21.93
C ASP A 153 -6.80 6.87 22.50
N THR A 154 -6.33 8.13 22.54
CA THR A 154 -5.04 8.58 23.13
C THR A 154 -3.76 8.07 22.45
N ILE A 155 -3.87 7.42 21.28
CA ILE A 155 -2.69 7.03 20.48
C ILE A 155 -2.14 8.28 19.79
N CYS A 156 -0.85 8.55 19.94
CA CYS A 156 -0.23 9.71 19.30
C CYS A 156 0.18 9.44 17.84
N ILE A 157 0.31 10.50 17.04
CA ILE A 157 0.63 10.40 15.61
C ILE A 157 1.97 9.71 15.36
N GLU A 158 2.95 9.90 16.24
CA GLU A 158 4.28 9.29 16.14
C GLU A 158 4.23 7.76 16.22
N GLN A 159 3.29 7.21 17.01
CA GLN A 159 3.08 5.76 17.07
C GLN A 159 2.50 5.23 15.76
N ILE A 160 1.56 5.96 15.16
CA ILE A 160 0.95 5.62 13.87
C ILE A 160 2.02 5.66 12.76
N LEU A 161 2.86 6.69 12.74
CA LEU A 161 3.97 6.81 11.77
C LEU A 161 5.00 5.68 11.91
N LYS A 162 5.24 5.19 13.14
CA LYS A 162 6.13 4.04 13.40
C LYS A 162 5.51 2.71 12.98
N SER A 163 4.19 2.55 13.11
CA SER A 163 3.48 1.31 12.83
C SER A 163 2.28 1.51 11.89
N PRO A 164 2.48 1.98 10.64
CA PRO A 164 1.38 2.40 9.77
C PRO A 164 0.50 1.23 9.30
N ARG A 165 0.97 -0.02 9.45
CA ARG A 165 0.21 -1.24 9.14
C ARG A 165 -1.08 -1.39 9.95
N VAL A 166 -1.19 -0.74 11.11
CA VAL A 166 -2.46 -0.72 11.86
C VAL A 166 -3.60 -0.13 11.03
N LEU A 167 -3.28 0.74 10.06
CA LEU A 167 -4.24 1.35 9.15
C LEU A 167 -4.74 0.39 8.05
N GLU A 168 -4.23 -0.84 7.97
CA GLU A 168 -4.81 -1.89 7.11
C GLU A 168 -6.16 -2.37 7.66
N CYS A 169 -6.35 -2.31 8.99
CA CYS A 169 -7.61 -2.68 9.62
C CYS A 169 -8.74 -1.71 9.23
N SER A 170 -9.97 -2.20 9.17
CA SER A 170 -11.14 -1.33 9.00
C SER A 170 -11.39 -0.51 10.27
N VAL A 171 -12.01 0.67 10.13
CA VAL A 171 -12.40 1.52 11.27
C VAL A 171 -13.23 0.74 12.29
N ALA A 172 -14.18 -0.09 11.83
CA ALA A 172 -14.98 -0.95 12.70
C ALA A 172 -14.12 -1.95 13.50
N THR A 173 -13.09 -2.52 12.88
CA THR A 173 -12.15 -3.43 13.55
C THR A 173 -11.31 -2.68 14.59
N LEU A 174 -10.80 -1.49 14.23
CA LEU A 174 -10.04 -0.64 15.14
C LEU A 174 -10.88 -0.28 16.37
N LYS A 175 -12.08 0.29 16.19
CA LYS A 175 -13.00 0.61 17.29
C LYS A 175 -13.31 -0.60 18.17
N SER A 176 -13.60 -1.76 17.57
CA SER A 176 -13.85 -2.97 18.35
C SER A 176 -12.65 -3.42 19.17
N ARG A 177 -11.42 -3.26 18.66
CA ARG A 177 -10.19 -3.65 19.37
C ARG A 177 -9.85 -2.64 20.46
N LEU A 178 -9.92 -1.35 20.16
CA LEU A 178 -9.70 -0.26 21.12
C LEU A 178 -10.65 -0.39 22.32
N ASN A 179 -11.94 -0.60 22.08
CA ASN A 179 -12.93 -0.85 23.14
C ASN A 179 -12.62 -2.07 24.02
N LYS A 180 -12.02 -3.12 23.46
CA LYS A 180 -11.61 -4.31 24.23
C LYS A 180 -10.33 -4.04 25.04
N LEU A 181 -9.38 -3.31 24.46
CA LEU A 181 -8.13 -2.93 25.11
C LEU A 181 -8.35 -1.92 26.25
N ALA A 182 -9.30 -1.00 26.08
CA ALA A 182 -9.71 -0.07 27.13
C ALA A 182 -10.23 -0.79 28.39
N LYS A 183 -10.99 -1.89 28.21
CA LYS A 183 -11.52 -2.69 29.34
C LYS A 183 -10.43 -3.35 30.17
N VAL A 184 -9.30 -3.69 29.54
CA VAL A 184 -8.13 -4.28 30.20
C VAL A 184 -7.07 -3.25 30.56
N ARG A 185 -7.40 -1.94 30.46
CA ARG A 185 -6.50 -0.81 30.75
C ARG A 185 -5.15 -0.93 30.05
N TYR A 186 -5.15 -1.40 28.80
CA TYR A 186 -3.94 -1.53 28.00
C TYR A 186 -3.24 -0.19 27.83
N ASN A 187 -1.96 -0.10 28.17
CA ASN A 187 -1.16 1.11 27.95
C ASN A 187 -0.48 1.07 26.56
N PHE A 188 -0.94 1.93 25.66
CA PHE A 188 -0.34 2.07 24.33
C PHE A 188 1.06 2.68 24.36
N GLU A 189 1.40 3.49 25.37
CA GLU A 189 2.72 4.11 25.47
C GLU A 189 3.81 3.07 25.71
N ASP A 190 3.57 2.13 26.63
CA ASP A 190 4.54 1.10 27.02
C ASP A 190 4.58 -0.08 26.04
N GLN A 191 3.40 -0.55 25.61
CA GLN A 191 3.28 -1.78 24.83
C GLN A 191 3.15 -1.55 23.32
N GLY A 192 2.94 -0.30 22.89
CA GLY A 192 2.78 0.07 21.50
C GLY A 192 1.46 -0.37 20.87
N ILE A 193 1.29 -0.03 19.59
CA ILE A 193 0.03 -0.21 18.85
C ILE A 193 0.01 -1.42 17.93
N SER A 194 1.09 -2.22 17.88
CA SER A 194 1.20 -3.39 16.99
C SER A 194 0.20 -4.51 17.33
N ILE A 195 -0.38 -4.52 18.52
CA ILE A 195 -1.49 -5.43 18.84
C ILE A 195 -2.70 -5.21 17.89
N LEU A 196 -2.87 -4.00 17.34
CA LEU A 196 -3.96 -3.66 16.44
C LEU A 196 -3.80 -4.24 15.03
N GLU A 197 -2.59 -4.63 14.60
CA GLU A 197 -2.36 -5.28 13.29
C GLU A 197 -2.51 -6.82 13.35
N TYR A 198 -2.71 -7.41 14.52
CA TYR A 198 -2.75 -8.87 14.67
C TYR A 198 -3.90 -9.52 13.91
N SER A 199 -3.71 -10.77 13.49
CA SER A 199 -4.84 -11.60 13.06
C SER A 199 -5.83 -11.77 14.21
N ARG A 200 -7.11 -12.01 13.91
CA ARG A 200 -8.17 -12.18 14.92
C ARG A 200 -7.76 -13.16 16.04
N LYS A 201 -7.26 -14.34 15.66
CA LYS A 201 -6.80 -15.38 16.60
C LYS A 201 -5.66 -14.90 17.50
N ARG A 202 -4.68 -14.17 16.95
CA ARG A 202 -3.55 -13.63 17.73
C ARG A 202 -3.98 -12.52 18.67
N PHE A 203 -4.89 -11.66 18.21
CA PHE A 203 -5.46 -10.58 19.02
C PHE A 203 -6.24 -11.14 20.23
N GLU A 204 -7.13 -12.11 19.98
CA GLU A 204 -7.93 -12.76 21.03
C GLU A 204 -7.02 -13.47 22.06
N ALA A 205 -6.04 -14.26 21.62
CA ALA A 205 -5.11 -14.93 22.53
C ALA A 205 -4.24 -13.96 23.35
N LYS A 206 -3.86 -12.80 22.79
CA LYS A 206 -3.13 -11.78 23.56
C LYS A 206 -4.04 -11.07 24.56
N LEU A 207 -5.30 -10.83 24.20
CA LEU A 207 -6.29 -10.24 25.10
C LEU A 207 -6.63 -11.16 26.28
N GLU A 208 -6.73 -12.47 26.06
CA GLU A 208 -6.93 -13.46 27.13
C GLU A 208 -5.80 -13.40 28.16
N LYS A 209 -4.54 -13.40 27.72
CA LYS A 209 -3.37 -13.27 28.61
C LYS A 209 -3.38 -11.97 29.42
N LEU A 210 -3.73 -10.85 28.79
CA LEU A 210 -3.83 -9.56 29.47
C LEU A 210 -4.96 -9.53 30.52
N ASN A 211 -6.02 -10.32 30.34
CA ASN A 211 -7.07 -10.47 31.35
C ASN A 211 -6.66 -11.36 32.52
N GLU A 212 -5.79 -12.35 32.29
CA GLU A 212 -5.26 -13.22 33.36
C GLU A 212 -4.23 -12.50 34.25
N GLU A 213 -3.62 -11.43 33.75
CA GLU A 213 -2.61 -10.61 34.45
C GLU A 213 -3.23 -9.46 35.28
N LEU A 214 -4.56 -9.30 35.27
CA LEU A 214 -5.34 -8.29 36.01
C LEU A 214 -5.97 -8.85 37.28
#